data_AF-A0A194AKB8-F1
#
_entry.id   AF-A0A194AKB8-F1
#
_cell.length_a   1.000
_cell.length_b   1.000
_cell.length_c   1.000
_cell.angle_alpha   90.00
_cell.angle_beta   90.00
_cell.angle_gamma   90.00
#
_symmetry.space_group_name_H-M   'P 1'
#
loop_
_entity.id
_entity.type
_entity.pdbx_description
1 polymer ?
#
loop_
_entity_poly.entity_id
_entity_poly.type
_entity_poly.pdbx_seq_one_letter_code
_entity_poly.pdbx_strand_id
1 'polypeptide(L)'
;MPAPIEISCLTSMWLKSQKSKQNVTPSSALFDFNVGYVGTAFLAVVFLALGALVLHGNGQELKTSGIGFSHQLVSMYASTIGEWSRYLIAVIAFFCIFGSTITVIDGYSRAIAEAQRLMQSRRIEKLTYHNTWMLIVSVVAMIILLFFTSKLMTMLNFAMILSFMTTPVFALLNYRLVMQSRLKGELALTARMKALSWIGLIYLFGFLAVFVWWKWLM
;
A
#
# COMPACT_ATOMS: atom_id res chain seq x y z
N MET A 1 -6.13 -3.98 0.08
CA MET A 1 -5.91 -2.82 0.96
C MET A 1 -5.60 -1.63 0.07
N PRO A 2 -6.23 -0.45 0.25
CA PRO A 2 -5.85 0.73 -0.53
C PRO A 2 -4.40 1.08 -0.18
N ALA A 3 -3.48 0.77 -1.09
CA ALA A 3 -2.10 1.22 -1.02
C ALA A 3 -2.09 2.68 -1.46
N PRO A 4 -1.75 3.64 -0.59
CA PRO A 4 -1.81 5.03 -0.97
C PRO A 4 -0.54 5.38 -1.77
N ILE A 5 -0.54 6.55 -2.40
CA ILE A 5 0.44 6.86 -3.45
C ILE A 5 1.90 6.86 -2.95
N GLU A 6 2.15 6.89 -1.63
CA GLU A 6 3.48 6.72 -1.03
C GLU A 6 4.15 5.38 -1.36
N ILE A 7 3.41 4.36 -1.83
CA ILE A 7 4.02 3.09 -2.26
C ILE A 7 5.04 3.29 -3.39
N SER A 8 4.90 4.37 -4.18
CA SER A 8 5.87 4.82 -5.16
C SER A 8 7.26 5.10 -4.58
N CYS A 9 7.33 5.59 -3.33
CA CYS A 9 8.60 5.79 -2.63
C CYS A 9 9.24 4.46 -2.26
N LEU A 10 8.43 3.49 -1.81
CA LEU A 10 8.91 2.15 -1.43
C LEU A 10 9.49 1.41 -2.63
N THR A 11 8.73 1.37 -3.73
CA THR A 11 9.17 0.73 -4.97
C THR A 11 10.42 1.41 -5.55
N SER A 12 10.52 2.73 -5.47
CA SER A 12 11.73 3.47 -5.87
C SER A 12 12.96 3.09 -5.03
N MET A 13 12.78 2.90 -3.72
CA MET A 13 13.86 2.49 -2.81
C MET A 13 14.31 1.04 -3.05
N TRP A 14 13.37 0.13 -3.33
CA TRP A 14 13.71 -1.23 -3.74
C TRP A 14 14.43 -1.28 -5.08
N LEU A 15 13.93 -0.55 -6.09
CA LEU A 15 14.58 -0.45 -7.39
C LEU A 15 16.01 0.12 -7.28
N LYS A 16 16.19 1.15 -6.44
CA LYS A 16 17.53 1.70 -6.12
C LYS A 16 18.44 0.65 -5.47
N SER A 17 17.91 -0.18 -4.58
CA SER A 17 18.67 -1.27 -3.96
C SER A 17 18.98 -2.40 -4.95
N GLN A 18 18.03 -2.76 -5.80
CA GLN A 18 18.18 -3.79 -6.83
C GLN A 18 19.23 -3.38 -7.85
N LYS A 19 19.20 -2.12 -8.31
CA LYS A 19 20.20 -1.56 -9.23
C LYS A 19 21.63 -1.59 -8.69
N SER A 20 21.82 -1.62 -7.36
CA SER A 20 23.14 -1.77 -6.76
C SER A 20 23.70 -3.20 -6.81
N LYS A 21 22.84 -4.19 -7.08
CA LYS A 21 23.19 -5.62 -7.12
C LYS A 21 23.12 -6.22 -8.53
N GLN A 22 22.31 -5.64 -9.41
CA GLN A 22 22.11 -6.12 -10.78
C GLN A 22 21.92 -4.96 -11.75
N ASN A 23 22.22 -5.19 -13.03
CA ASN A 23 21.93 -4.23 -14.09
C ASN A 23 20.42 -4.22 -14.36
N VAL A 24 19.78 -3.09 -14.08
CA VAL A 24 18.35 -2.86 -14.34
C VAL A 24 18.19 -1.79 -15.41
N THR A 25 17.51 -2.14 -16.50
CA THR A 25 17.15 -1.21 -17.59
C THR A 25 15.73 -0.66 -17.38
N PRO A 26 15.38 0.51 -17.96
CA PRO A 26 14.01 1.03 -17.92
C PRO A 26 12.96 0.03 -18.40
N SER A 27 13.23 -0.65 -19.51
CA SER A 27 12.32 -1.66 -20.07
C SER A 27 12.09 -2.84 -19.11
N SER A 28 13.16 -3.37 -18.50
CA SER A 28 13.05 -4.46 -17.53
C SER A 28 12.26 -4.05 -16.29
N ALA A 29 12.49 -2.84 -15.76
CA ALA A 29 11.76 -2.32 -14.60
C ALA A 29 10.28 -2.09 -14.90
N LEU A 30 9.96 -1.56 -16.10
CA LEU A 30 8.58 -1.35 -16.53
C LEU A 30 7.85 -2.66 -16.78
N PHE A 31 8.52 -3.67 -17.35
CA PHE A 31 7.94 -4.99 -17.54
C PHE A 31 7.56 -5.63 -16.19
N ASP A 32 8.48 -5.64 -15.23
CA ASP A 32 8.23 -6.17 -13.87
C ASP A 32 7.05 -5.45 -13.20
N PHE A 33 7.04 -4.12 -13.24
CA PHE A 33 5.94 -3.32 -12.72
C PHE A 33 4.60 -3.63 -13.40
N ASN A 34 4.58 -3.73 -14.74
CA ASN A 34 3.35 -3.97 -15.50
C ASN A 34 2.76 -5.35 -15.24
N VAL A 35 3.59 -6.39 -15.13
CA VAL A 35 3.13 -7.75 -14.79
C VAL A 35 2.45 -7.74 -13.42
N GLY A 36 3.09 -7.14 -12.41
CA GLY A 36 2.50 -7.00 -11.08
C GLY A 36 1.22 -6.16 -11.08
N TYR A 37 1.20 -5.05 -11.81
CA TYR A 37 0.07 -4.14 -11.89
C TYR A 37 -1.16 -4.79 -12.55
N VAL A 38 -0.99 -5.42 -13.71
CA VAL A 38 -2.09 -6.11 -14.42
C VAL A 38 -2.59 -7.31 -13.62
N GLY A 39 -1.67 -8.10 -13.05
CA GLY A 39 -2.04 -9.22 -12.18
C GLY A 39 -2.89 -8.78 -10.99
N THR A 40 -2.50 -7.67 -10.35
CA THR A 40 -3.25 -7.10 -9.22
C THR A 40 -4.61 -6.56 -9.66
N ALA A 41 -4.68 -5.88 -10.81
CA ALA A 41 -5.93 -5.36 -11.35
C ALA A 41 -6.93 -6.48 -11.67
N PHE A 42 -6.47 -7.57 -12.30
CA PHE A 42 -7.29 -8.76 -12.54
C PHE A 42 -7.80 -9.35 -11.21
N LEU A 43 -6.90 -9.54 -10.25
CA LEU A 43 -7.26 -10.11 -8.94
C LEU A 43 -8.24 -9.21 -8.17
N ALA A 44 -8.14 -7.88 -8.31
CA ALA A 44 -9.08 -6.94 -7.71
C ALA A 44 -10.50 -7.12 -8.25
N VAL A 45 -10.67 -7.37 -9.56
CA VAL A 45 -11.98 -7.67 -10.17
C VAL A 45 -12.52 -9.00 -9.63
N VAL A 46 -11.67 -10.03 -9.51
CA VAL A 46 -12.06 -11.33 -8.95
C VAL A 46 -12.52 -11.19 -7.49
N PHE A 47 -11.77 -10.48 -6.65
CA PHE A 47 -12.17 -10.27 -5.25
C PHE A 47 -13.41 -9.40 -5.10
N LEU A 48 -13.62 -8.42 -5.99
CA LEU A 48 -14.85 -7.65 -6.03
C LEU A 48 -16.06 -8.55 -6.34
N ALA A 49 -15.93 -9.43 -7.34
CA ALA A 49 -16.96 -10.39 -7.69
C ALA A 49 -17.25 -11.38 -6.55
N LEU A 50 -16.20 -11.91 -5.90
CA LEU A 50 -16.35 -12.77 -4.72
C LEU A 50 -17.05 -12.04 -3.56
N GLY A 51 -16.70 -10.78 -3.32
CA GLY A 51 -17.39 -9.94 -2.34
C GLY A 51 -18.88 -9.78 -2.65
N ALA A 52 -19.20 -9.49 -3.91
CA ALA A 52 -20.59 -9.34 -4.35
C ALA A 52 -21.39 -10.66 -4.27
N LEU A 53 -20.77 -11.81 -4.52
CA LEU A 53 -21.46 -13.11 -4.55
C LEU A 53 -21.55 -13.79 -3.18
N VAL A 54 -20.56 -13.58 -2.31
CA VAL A 54 -20.41 -14.33 -1.06
C VAL A 54 -20.73 -13.48 0.17
N LEU A 55 -20.43 -12.17 0.15
CA LEU A 55 -20.65 -11.28 1.31
C LEU A 55 -21.95 -10.47 1.20
N HIS A 56 -22.31 -10.03 -0.01
CA HIS A 56 -23.49 -9.19 -0.20
C HIS A 56 -24.80 -9.99 -0.03
N GLY A 57 -25.77 -9.43 0.71
CA GLY A 57 -27.10 -10.02 0.88
C GLY A 57 -27.23 -11.14 1.93
N ASN A 58 -26.13 -11.60 2.54
CA ASN A 58 -26.14 -12.72 3.51
C ASN A 58 -26.52 -12.33 4.96
N GLY A 59 -26.79 -11.05 5.25
CA GLY A 59 -27.23 -10.57 6.57
C GLY A 59 -26.23 -10.74 7.72
N GLN A 60 -25.03 -11.29 7.46
CA GLN A 60 -23.99 -11.46 8.47
C GLN A 60 -23.20 -10.16 8.66
N GLU A 61 -23.20 -9.65 9.89
CA GLU A 61 -22.33 -8.53 10.25
C GLU A 61 -20.86 -8.97 10.31
N LEU A 62 -19.98 -8.12 9.83
CA LEU A 62 -18.53 -8.34 9.93
C LEU A 62 -18.11 -8.26 11.40
N LYS A 63 -17.38 -9.26 11.87
CA LYS A 63 -16.83 -9.28 13.23
C LYS A 63 -15.91 -8.06 13.43
N THR A 64 -16.03 -7.44 14.59
CA THR A 64 -15.33 -6.20 14.94
C THR A 64 -13.92 -6.41 15.47
N SER A 65 -13.57 -7.63 15.90
CA SER A 65 -12.23 -8.01 16.33
C SER A 65 -11.41 -8.63 15.20
N GLY A 66 -10.09 -8.43 15.21
CA GLY A 66 -9.17 -9.00 14.22
C GLY A 66 -9.27 -10.53 14.12
N ILE A 67 -9.19 -11.21 15.26
CA ILE A 67 -9.29 -12.67 15.35
C ILE A 67 -10.66 -13.16 14.84
N GLY A 68 -11.74 -12.50 15.27
CA GLY A 68 -13.09 -12.86 14.83
C GLY A 68 -13.28 -12.69 13.33
N PHE A 69 -12.74 -11.62 12.76
CA PHE A 69 -12.79 -11.35 11.32
C PHE A 69 -12.02 -12.40 10.51
N SER A 70 -10.83 -12.82 10.97
CA SER A 70 -10.06 -13.89 10.32
C SER A 70 -10.82 -15.22 10.32
N HIS A 71 -11.41 -15.61 11.46
CA HIS A 71 -12.23 -16.82 11.53
C HIS A 71 -13.46 -16.73 10.63
N GLN A 72 -14.13 -15.58 10.60
CA GLN A 72 -15.29 -15.35 9.75
C GLN A 72 -14.94 -15.49 8.27
N LEU A 73 -13.86 -14.87 7.80
CA LEU A 73 -13.41 -14.99 6.40
C LEU A 73 -13.12 -16.44 6.01
N VAL A 74 -12.33 -17.16 6.83
CA VAL A 74 -11.99 -18.56 6.54
C VAL A 74 -13.25 -19.43 6.51
N SER A 75 -14.16 -19.25 7.47
CA SER A 75 -15.39 -20.04 7.56
C SER A 75 -16.33 -19.75 6.39
N MET A 76 -16.43 -18.49 5.98
CA MET A 76 -17.25 -18.08 4.86
C MET A 76 -16.79 -18.73 3.55
N TYR A 77 -15.50 -18.62 3.21
CA TYR A 77 -14.97 -19.26 2.00
C TYR A 77 -15.01 -20.79 2.09
N ALA A 78 -14.73 -21.37 3.26
CA ALA A 78 -14.85 -22.82 3.47
C ALA A 78 -16.29 -23.32 3.27
N SER A 79 -17.30 -22.54 3.69
CA SER A 79 -18.71 -22.91 3.48
C SER A 79 -19.14 -22.87 2.01
N THR A 80 -18.53 -21.99 1.20
CA THR A 80 -18.82 -21.87 -0.23
C THR A 80 -18.05 -22.90 -1.08
N ILE A 81 -16.77 -23.13 -0.77
CA ILE A 81 -15.88 -24.00 -1.57
C ILE A 81 -15.91 -25.46 -1.07
N GLY A 82 -16.21 -25.66 0.21
CA GLY A 82 -16.21 -26.95 0.90
C GLY A 82 -15.21 -26.99 2.05
N GLU A 83 -15.56 -27.68 3.14
CA GLU A 83 -14.80 -27.69 4.39
C GLU A 83 -13.36 -28.21 4.27
N TRP A 84 -13.09 -29.06 3.28
CA TRP A 84 -11.74 -29.55 2.97
C TRP A 84 -10.75 -28.40 2.68
N SER A 85 -11.26 -27.27 2.17
CA SER A 85 -10.45 -26.10 1.78
C SER A 85 -10.06 -25.20 2.97
N ARG A 86 -10.66 -25.40 4.16
CA ARG A 86 -10.52 -24.52 5.33
C ARG A 86 -9.06 -24.25 5.70
N TYR A 87 -8.26 -25.31 5.86
CA TYR A 87 -6.85 -25.18 6.24
C TYR A 87 -6.01 -24.57 5.10
N LEU A 88 -6.32 -24.89 3.85
CA LEU A 88 -5.64 -24.32 2.69
C LEU A 88 -5.86 -22.80 2.63
N ILE A 89 -7.11 -22.34 2.78
CA ILE A 89 -7.46 -20.92 2.81
C ILE A 89 -6.75 -20.22 3.96
N ALA A 90 -6.74 -20.81 5.16
CA ALA A 90 -6.08 -20.24 6.32
C ALA A 90 -4.57 -20.03 6.10
N VAL A 91 -3.89 -21.03 5.52
CA VAL A 91 -2.46 -20.95 5.21
C VAL A 91 -2.16 -19.90 4.13
N ILE A 92 -2.95 -19.88 3.05
CA ILE A 92 -2.80 -18.87 1.98
C ILE A 92 -3.04 -17.47 2.53
N ALA A 93 -4.09 -17.27 3.32
CA ALA A 93 -4.40 -15.99 3.96
C ALA A 93 -3.28 -15.54 4.89
N PHE A 94 -2.73 -16.46 5.68
CA PHE A 94 -1.58 -16.19 6.54
C PHE A 94 -0.38 -15.69 5.72
N PHE A 95 0.05 -16.41 4.69
CA PHE A 95 1.18 -16.00 3.86
C PHE A 95 0.94 -14.67 3.15
N CYS A 96 -0.29 -14.41 2.67
CA CYS A 96 -0.65 -13.16 2.02
C CYS A 96 -0.55 -11.96 2.97
N ILE A 97 -1.13 -12.08 4.18
CA ILE A 97 -1.11 -11.01 5.19
C ILE A 97 0.31 -10.85 5.73
N PHE A 98 1.00 -11.94 6.05
CA PHE A 98 2.37 -11.92 6.56
C PHE A 98 3.35 -11.30 5.56
N GLY A 99 3.24 -11.66 4.28
CA GLY A 99 4.03 -11.05 3.20
C GLY A 99 3.80 -9.54 3.09
N SER A 100 2.55 -9.09 3.23
CA SER A 100 2.21 -7.67 3.28
C SER A 100 2.86 -6.97 4.48
N THR A 101 2.83 -7.59 5.65
CA THR A 101 3.48 -7.08 6.88
C THR A 101 4.99 -6.91 6.70
N ILE A 102 5.68 -7.91 6.16
CA ILE A 102 7.12 -7.81 5.88
C ILE A 102 7.39 -6.67 4.90
N THR A 103 6.61 -6.60 3.82
CA THR A 103 6.76 -5.61 2.76
C THR A 103 6.65 -4.19 3.30
N VAL A 104 5.65 -3.89 4.15
CA VAL A 104 5.48 -2.55 4.70
C VAL A 104 6.53 -2.22 5.76
N ILE A 105 6.89 -3.17 6.64
CA ILE A 105 7.93 -2.95 7.65
C ILE A 105 9.27 -2.62 6.98
N ASP A 106 9.69 -3.43 5.99
CA ASP A 106 10.93 -3.17 5.25
C ASP A 106 10.86 -1.85 4.46
N GLY A 107 9.77 -1.66 3.71
CA GLY A 107 9.58 -0.49 2.87
C GLY A 107 9.64 0.82 3.67
N TYR A 108 8.78 0.98 4.67
CA TYR A 108 8.74 2.21 5.47
C TYR A 108 10.07 2.47 6.17
N SER A 109 10.72 1.42 6.69
CA SER A 109 12.02 1.54 7.34
C SER A 109 13.10 2.03 6.38
N ARG A 110 13.10 1.58 5.11
CA ARG A 110 14.00 2.10 4.07
C ARG A 110 13.73 3.57 3.77
N ALA A 111 12.47 3.93 3.61
CA ALA A 111 12.07 5.30 3.28
C ALA A 111 12.45 6.29 4.39
N ILE A 112 12.17 5.96 5.65
CA ILE A 112 12.50 6.81 6.79
C ILE A 112 14.03 6.90 7.00
N ALA A 113 14.74 5.77 6.89
CA ALA A 113 16.21 5.77 6.98
C ALA A 113 16.85 6.66 5.92
N GLU A 114 16.34 6.63 4.68
CA GLU A 114 16.83 7.50 3.60
C GLU A 114 16.48 8.96 3.84
N ALA A 115 15.27 9.27 4.32
CA ALA A 115 14.86 10.62 4.67
C ALA A 115 15.78 11.20 5.77
N GLN A 116 16.06 10.44 6.83
CA GLN A 116 16.99 10.84 7.88
C GLN A 116 18.40 11.06 7.33
N ARG A 117 18.89 10.17 6.47
CA ARG A 117 20.21 10.30 5.84
C ARG A 117 20.33 11.60 5.04
N LEU A 118 19.30 11.94 4.27
CA LEU A 118 19.25 13.19 3.50
C LEU A 118 19.25 14.42 4.41
N MET A 119 18.46 14.43 5.49
CA MET A 119 18.43 15.55 6.44
C MET A 119 19.75 15.75 7.18
N GLN A 120 20.44 14.67 7.55
CA GLN A 120 21.67 14.75 8.32
C GLN A 120 22.91 15.02 7.46
N SER A 121 22.80 14.97 6.11
CA SER A 121 23.93 15.08 5.17
C SER A 121 25.11 14.16 5.48
N ARG A 122 24.88 13.06 6.20
CA ARG A 122 25.93 12.13 6.65
C ARG A 122 26.13 10.99 5.66
N ARG A 123 27.40 10.64 5.42
CA ARG A 123 27.86 9.44 4.67
C ARG A 123 27.83 8.14 5.50
N ILE A 124 27.13 8.11 6.63
CA ILE A 124 27.15 6.95 7.55
C ILE A 124 26.48 5.72 6.89
N GLU A 125 26.97 4.54 7.26
CA GLU A 125 26.59 3.23 6.72
C GLU A 125 25.07 3.01 6.68
N LYS A 126 24.59 2.66 5.48
CA LYS A 126 23.19 2.49 5.10
C LYS A 126 22.46 1.39 5.89
N LEU A 127 23.19 0.43 6.46
CA LEU A 127 22.63 -0.76 7.10
C LEU A 127 22.13 -0.50 8.53
N THR A 128 22.89 0.27 9.31
CA THR A 128 22.59 0.50 10.74
C THR A 128 21.29 1.28 10.94
N TYR A 129 21.09 2.36 10.18
CA TYR A 129 19.83 3.12 10.23
C TYR A 129 18.62 2.31 9.83
N HIS A 130 18.75 1.46 8.81
CA HIS A 130 17.64 0.65 8.32
C HIS A 130 17.18 -0.35 9.39
N ASN A 131 18.10 -1.06 10.04
CA ASN A 131 17.75 -2.02 11.09
C ASN A 131 17.15 -1.35 12.33
N THR A 132 17.67 -0.18 12.72
CA THR A 132 17.10 0.61 13.82
C THR A 132 15.67 1.04 13.50
N TRP A 133 15.43 1.59 12.30
CA TRP A 133 14.08 1.96 11.89
C TRP A 133 13.15 0.76 11.75
N MET A 134 13.65 -0.39 11.31
CA MET A 134 12.87 -1.63 11.25
C MET A 134 12.37 -2.06 12.63
N LEU A 135 13.22 -2.00 13.65
CA LEU A 135 12.82 -2.23 15.04
C LEU A 135 11.78 -1.21 15.51
N ILE A 136 12.04 0.08 15.28
CA ILE A 136 11.14 1.17 15.70
C ILE A 136 9.75 1.01 15.04
N VAL A 137 9.71 0.83 13.71
CA VAL A 137 8.46 0.66 12.95
C VAL A 137 7.70 -0.57 13.43
N SER A 138 8.40 -1.69 13.69
CA SER A 138 7.77 -2.91 14.20
C SER A 138 7.18 -2.71 15.60
N VAL A 139 7.90 -2.06 16.51
CA VAL A 139 7.42 -1.77 17.87
C VAL A 139 6.23 -0.82 17.83
N VAL A 140 6.29 0.26 17.04
CA VAL A 140 5.19 1.21 16.88
C VAL A 140 3.96 0.52 16.28
N ALA A 141 4.14 -0.30 15.24
CA ALA A 141 3.05 -1.08 14.65
C ALA A 141 2.41 -2.04 15.66
N MET A 142 3.23 -2.71 16.49
CA MET A 142 2.75 -3.59 17.56
C MET A 142 1.96 -2.81 18.62
N ILE A 143 2.43 -1.64 19.05
CA ILE A 143 1.72 -0.79 20.01
C ILE A 143 0.34 -0.39 19.45
N ILE A 144 0.30 0.05 18.19
CA ILE A 144 -0.96 0.41 17.52
C ILE A 144 -1.89 -0.81 17.46
N LEU A 145 -1.37 -1.98 17.06
CA LEU A 145 -2.17 -3.20 16.97
C LEU A 145 -2.77 -3.59 18.33
N LEU A 146 -1.97 -3.59 19.40
CA LEU A 146 -2.43 -3.93 20.74
C LEU A 146 -3.51 -2.93 21.24
N PHE A 147 -3.38 -1.65 20.91
CA PHE A 147 -4.37 -0.63 21.27
C PHE A 147 -5.69 -0.80 20.51
N PHE A 148 -5.65 -1.28 19.26
CA PHE A 148 -6.81 -1.41 18.37
C PHE A 148 -7.35 -2.84 18.21
N THR A 149 -6.83 -3.84 18.94
CA THR A 149 -7.13 -5.26 18.69
C THR A 149 -8.63 -5.61 18.76
N SER A 150 -9.39 -4.89 19.60
CA SER A 150 -10.85 -5.06 19.78
C SER A 150 -11.70 -4.12 18.90
N LYS A 151 -11.07 -3.21 18.16
CA LYS A 151 -11.72 -2.16 17.34
C LYS A 151 -11.13 -2.13 15.92
N LEU A 152 -11.10 -3.29 15.26
CA LEU A 152 -10.53 -3.45 13.92
C LEU A 152 -11.16 -2.47 12.92
N MET A 153 -12.49 -2.38 12.90
CA MET A 153 -13.19 -1.49 11.96
C MET A 153 -12.84 -0.02 12.18
N THR A 154 -12.67 0.41 13.44
CA THR A 154 -12.23 1.77 13.75
C THR A 154 -10.82 2.02 13.24
N MET A 155 -9.91 1.06 13.43
CA MET A 155 -8.53 1.15 12.93
C MET A 155 -8.48 1.23 11.41
N LEU A 156 -9.24 0.37 10.71
CA LEU A 156 -9.32 0.37 9.26
C LEU A 156 -9.89 1.68 8.73
N ASN A 157 -10.98 2.18 9.33
CA ASN A 157 -11.58 3.46 8.94
C ASN A 157 -10.59 4.63 9.13
N PHE A 158 -9.90 4.68 10.26
CA PHE A 158 -8.88 5.68 10.52
C PHE A 158 -7.76 5.62 9.47
N ALA A 159 -7.21 4.43 9.22
CA ALA A 159 -6.14 4.22 8.26
C ALA A 159 -6.57 4.60 6.84
N MET A 160 -7.79 4.23 6.41
CA MET A 160 -8.33 4.57 5.09
C MET A 160 -8.54 6.07 4.92
N ILE A 161 -9.11 6.76 5.92
CA ILE A 161 -9.29 8.22 5.88
C ILE A 161 -7.94 8.92 5.82
N LEU A 162 -7.00 8.53 6.69
CA LEU A 162 -5.66 9.12 6.71
C LEU A 162 -4.95 8.95 5.36
N SER A 163 -4.93 7.72 4.84
CA SER A 163 -4.42 7.37 3.52
C SER A 163 -5.03 8.24 2.41
N PHE A 164 -6.36 8.36 2.40
CA PHE A 164 -7.08 9.14 1.42
C PHE A 164 -6.72 10.63 1.50
N MET A 165 -6.62 11.18 2.71
CA MET A 165 -6.24 12.58 2.94
C MET A 165 -4.79 12.88 2.53
N THR A 166 -3.86 11.95 2.74
CA THR A 166 -2.44 12.15 2.41
C THR A 166 -2.11 11.86 0.94
N THR A 167 -2.93 11.05 0.26
CA THR A 167 -2.70 10.63 -1.13
C THR A 167 -2.47 11.79 -2.12
N PRO A 168 -3.29 12.87 -2.14
CA PRO A 168 -3.07 14.01 -3.04
C PRO A 168 -1.74 14.73 -2.80
N VAL A 169 -1.31 14.80 -1.53
CA VAL A 169 -0.04 15.42 -1.14
C VAL A 169 1.13 14.60 -1.69
N PHE A 170 1.14 13.28 -1.47
CA PHE A 170 2.17 12.40 -2.02
C PHE A 170 2.18 12.38 -3.55
N ALA A 171 1.02 12.43 -4.20
CA ALA A 171 0.92 12.55 -5.65
C ALA A 171 1.58 13.83 -6.17
N LEU A 172 1.33 14.96 -5.53
CA LEU A 172 1.91 16.25 -5.90
C LEU A 172 3.43 16.26 -5.70
N LEU A 173 3.92 15.71 -4.58
CA LEU A 173 5.35 15.61 -4.31
C LEU A 173 6.06 14.73 -5.35
N ASN A 174 5.47 13.59 -5.70
CA ASN A 174 6.01 12.72 -6.76
C ASN A 174 6.06 13.42 -8.12
N TYR A 175 4.98 14.10 -8.51
CA TYR A 175 4.94 14.85 -9.76
C TYR A 175 6.01 15.96 -9.81
N ARG A 176 6.17 16.72 -8.71
CA ARG A 176 7.22 17.75 -8.59
C ARG A 176 8.62 17.15 -8.68
N LEU A 177 8.87 16.03 -8.02
CA LEU A 177 10.16 15.34 -8.04
C LEU A 177 10.53 14.91 -9.47
N VAL A 178 9.61 14.29 -10.20
CA VAL A 178 9.82 13.83 -11.58
C VAL A 178 10.11 15.03 -12.50
N MET A 179 9.36 16.13 -12.35
CA MET A 179 9.57 17.38 -13.09
C MET A 179 10.95 18.00 -12.82
N GLN A 180 11.39 18.05 -11.56
CA GLN A 180 12.68 18.61 -11.18
C GLN A 180 13.86 17.74 -11.61
N SER A 181 13.66 16.43 -11.72
CA SER A 181 14.70 15.47 -12.09
C SER A 181 15.18 15.58 -13.55
N ARG A 182 14.49 16.37 -14.40
CA ARG A 182 14.85 16.62 -15.81
C ARG A 182 15.27 15.36 -16.57
N LEU A 183 14.46 14.30 -16.44
CA LEU A 183 14.71 13.00 -17.06
C LEU A 183 14.83 13.14 -18.59
N LYS A 184 15.76 12.40 -19.20
CA LYS A 184 16.06 12.43 -20.64
C LYS A 184 15.85 11.05 -21.28
N GLY A 185 15.71 11.02 -22.61
CA GLY A 185 15.58 9.79 -23.39
C GLY A 185 14.27 9.05 -23.09
N GLU A 186 14.34 7.73 -22.96
CA GLU A 186 13.18 6.86 -22.69
C GLU A 186 12.47 7.15 -21.36
N LEU A 187 13.12 7.84 -20.43
CA LEU A 187 12.57 8.22 -19.13
C LEU A 187 11.96 9.63 -19.12
N ALA A 188 12.02 10.36 -20.24
CA ALA A 188 11.53 11.73 -20.31
C ALA A 188 10.01 11.80 -20.08
N LEU A 189 9.58 12.80 -19.32
CA LEU A 189 8.17 13.02 -19.06
C LEU A 189 7.47 13.50 -20.33
N THR A 190 6.60 12.66 -20.90
CA THR A 190 5.85 13.01 -22.12
C THR A 190 4.68 13.95 -21.80
N ALA A 191 4.22 14.70 -22.81
CA ALA A 191 3.06 15.60 -22.67
C ALA A 191 1.79 14.85 -22.21
N ARG A 192 1.59 13.62 -22.68
CA ARG A 192 0.47 12.75 -22.28
C ARG A 192 0.54 12.38 -20.79
N MET A 193 1.71 11.99 -20.30
CA MET A 193 1.92 11.68 -18.87
C MET A 193 1.69 12.92 -18.00
N LYS A 194 2.09 14.09 -18.49
CA LYS A 194 1.88 15.37 -17.81
C LYS A 194 0.40 15.71 -17.70
N ALA A 195 -0.36 15.54 -18.79
CA ALA A 195 -1.80 15.73 -18.79
C ALA A 195 -2.50 14.74 -17.83
N LEU A 196 -2.16 13.44 -17.90
CA LEU A 196 -2.68 12.42 -16.99
C LEU A 196 -2.39 12.74 -15.52
N SER A 197 -1.18 13.23 -15.21
CA SER A 197 -0.81 13.62 -13.85
C SER A 197 -1.66 14.78 -13.34
N TRP A 198 -1.90 15.80 -14.18
CA TRP A 198 -2.76 16.93 -13.82
C TRP A 198 -4.22 16.54 -13.63
N ILE A 199 -4.77 15.72 -14.54
CA ILE A 199 -6.14 15.19 -14.41
C ILE A 199 -6.27 14.39 -13.11
N GLY A 200 -5.30 13.52 -12.82
CA GLY A 200 -5.27 12.75 -11.57
C GLY A 200 -5.16 13.62 -10.32
N LEU A 201 -4.35 14.67 -10.34
CA LEU A 201 -4.24 15.63 -9.23
C LEU A 201 -5.55 16.40 -9.02
N ILE A 202 -6.17 16.91 -10.08
CA ILE A 202 -7.46 17.61 -10.01
C ILE A 202 -8.52 16.67 -9.42
N TYR A 203 -8.56 15.42 -9.90
CA TYR A 203 -9.45 14.39 -9.36
C TYR A 203 -9.21 14.15 -7.87
N LEU A 204 -7.96 13.92 -7.46
CA LEU A 204 -7.61 13.62 -6.06
C LEU A 204 -7.91 14.78 -5.12
N PHE A 205 -7.52 16.02 -5.47
CA PHE A 205 -7.82 17.20 -4.66
C PHE A 205 -9.32 17.54 -4.66
N GLY A 206 -10.01 17.37 -5.79
CA GLY A 206 -11.45 17.57 -5.90
C GLY A 206 -12.23 16.60 -5.01
N PHE A 207 -11.91 15.31 -5.07
CA PHE A 207 -12.53 14.30 -4.20
C PHE A 207 -12.19 14.53 -2.72
N LEU A 208 -10.97 14.95 -2.40
CA LEU A 208 -10.62 15.33 -1.03
C LEU A 208 -11.46 16.51 -0.53
N ALA A 209 -11.65 17.55 -1.36
CA ALA A 209 -12.47 18.70 -1.00
C ALA A 209 -13.94 18.30 -0.77
N VAL A 210 -14.51 17.47 -1.66
CA VAL A 210 -15.88 16.93 -1.50
C VAL A 210 -16.00 16.10 -0.24
N PHE A 211 -15.02 15.23 0.05
CA PHE A 211 -15.01 14.41 1.25
C PHE A 211 -14.96 15.27 2.52
N VAL A 212 -14.10 16.29 2.56
CA VAL A 212 -14.00 17.19 3.72
C VAL A 212 -15.29 17.99 3.91
N TRP A 213 -15.87 18.50 2.82
CA TRP A 213 -17.15 19.19 2.87
C TRP A 213 -18.26 18.29 3.41
N TRP A 214 -18.40 17.08 2.87
CA TRP A 214 -19.44 16.15 3.32
C TRP A 214 -19.25 15.68 4.76
N LYS A 215 -18.02 15.45 5.20
CA LYS A 215 -17.76 14.84 6.51
C LYS A 215 -17.84 15.82 7.68
N TRP A 216 -17.58 17.11 7.44
CA TRP A 216 -17.50 18.12 8.50
C TRP A 216 -18.42 19.34 8.32
N LEU A 217 -18.93 19.61 7.11
CA LEU A 217 -19.76 20.80 6.83
C LEU A 217 -21.23 20.47 6.52
N MET A 218 -21.58 19.20 6.27
CA MET A 218 -22.95 18.67 6.31
C MET A 218 -23.16 17.85 7.58
#